data_AF-A0A960WAV7-F1
#
_entry.id   AF-A0A960WAV7-F1
#
_cell.length_a   1.000
_cell.length_b   1.000
_cell.length_c   1.000
_cell.angle_alpha   90.00
_cell.angle_beta   90.00
_cell.angle_gamma   90.00
#
_symmetry.space_group_name_H-M   'P 1'
#
loop_
_entity.id
_entity.type
_entity.pdbx_description
1 polymer ?
#
loop_
_entity_poly.entity_id
_entity_poly.type
_entity_poly.pdbx_seq_one_letter_code
_entity_poly.pdbx_strand_id
1 'polypeptide(L)'
;MKKLIRIFPNFFFRQFLDYENHMEKYLPGFEHLDYLFRSKTHKELFLRELLKEENFLHDPVARESVFSMLHFLLPKHLGYRANQINMQRKIVNRAYKSRNRPQLNFFLDKLQHGDAIYEQYYRLLSNQFFDATSFLDQWKDLEKKAGLENHAMHEKILNELIKTSIKETDLEDTLLYFKQKISKHGIHKRDINLVIGILKLCIKDNAHDSAKDFKTYFLGQIRDEKIRKLTQIRCFEVFYEVEMMLENRLDHKNSTALWKQGYEMAMSIGAGQHSEKIFQHAFEIFEKLGQDHQMYLDIRIDKNEREVVYNMIHQALLDQKPLSLIRLGDGESYGLESHWVKQDSNLEDWQIRENKWWGGLLEPAIKDKVVDQFLTTVRHADVIGIPSMYRFFRDMTYINSNFLDSLDSRGSLVILDRLAKELSEGQISQGAVFVEHRCNQVLFDQTTIARLIAVSPKVIVISRHDESSLRAVLKHENLHCLTIPGERKKNMSLPYHLNGYIDSLQAQAGPGTLVLVAAGYAGKYFLHVSKTQGAVAVDVGAMADYWVGQKTRQILDIVM
;
A
#
# COMPACT_ATOMS: atom_id res chain seq x y z
N MET A 1 -32.59 6.46 -29.69
CA MET A 1 -32.57 6.14 -28.24
C MET A 1 -31.23 6.46 -27.55
N LYS A 2 -30.08 5.82 -27.89
CA LYS A 2 -28.76 6.20 -27.34
C LYS A 2 -28.38 7.68 -27.50
N LYS A 3 -28.73 8.31 -28.64
CA LYS A 3 -28.61 9.77 -28.86
C LYS A 3 -29.59 10.58 -28.00
N LEU A 4 -30.83 10.12 -27.82
CA LEU A 4 -31.86 10.79 -27.01
C LEU A 4 -31.49 10.82 -25.52
N ILE A 5 -30.99 9.70 -24.97
CA ILE A 5 -30.52 9.59 -23.58
C ILE A 5 -29.30 10.50 -23.31
N ARG A 6 -28.47 10.73 -24.33
CA ARG A 6 -27.29 11.60 -24.24
C ARG A 6 -27.59 13.10 -24.31
N ILE A 7 -28.74 13.49 -24.88
CA ILE A 7 -29.09 14.89 -25.14
C ILE A 7 -30.06 15.44 -24.07
N PHE A 8 -30.84 14.57 -23.40
CA PHE A 8 -31.91 15.01 -22.50
C PHE A 8 -31.98 14.30 -21.11
N PRO A 9 -30.92 14.28 -20.28
CA PRO A 9 -31.06 13.85 -18.88
C PRO A 9 -32.01 14.78 -18.10
N ASN A 10 -31.87 16.10 -18.27
CA ASN A 10 -32.63 17.10 -17.52
C ASN A 10 -34.12 17.20 -17.90
N PHE A 11 -34.49 16.89 -19.15
CA PHE A 11 -35.90 16.93 -19.57
C PHE A 11 -36.69 15.75 -19.03
N PHE A 12 -36.11 14.54 -19.07
CA PHE A 12 -36.73 13.37 -18.44
C PHE A 12 -36.79 13.53 -16.93
N PHE A 13 -35.75 14.09 -16.29
CA PHE A 13 -35.74 14.29 -14.84
C PHE A 13 -36.72 15.38 -14.38
N ARG A 14 -36.84 16.50 -15.11
CA ARG A 14 -37.84 17.54 -14.83
C ARG A 14 -39.26 17.06 -15.11
N GLN A 15 -39.50 16.40 -16.25
CA GLN A 15 -40.81 15.80 -16.48
C GLN A 15 -41.14 14.73 -15.44
N PHE A 16 -40.16 13.97 -14.94
CA PHE A 16 -40.37 12.98 -13.89
C PHE A 16 -40.71 13.61 -12.53
N LEU A 17 -40.03 14.70 -12.14
CA LEU A 17 -40.36 15.46 -10.93
C LEU A 17 -41.70 16.21 -11.05
N ASP A 18 -42.00 16.78 -12.22
CA ASP A 18 -43.31 17.37 -12.52
C ASP A 18 -44.42 16.29 -12.57
N TYR A 19 -44.09 15.05 -12.99
CA TYR A 19 -45.00 13.90 -12.96
C TYR A 19 -45.25 13.38 -11.53
N GLU A 20 -44.21 13.29 -10.69
CA GLU A 20 -44.27 12.78 -9.32
C GLU A 20 -45.13 13.72 -8.45
N ASN A 21 -44.96 15.04 -8.60
CA ASN A 21 -45.79 16.06 -7.95
C ASN A 21 -47.28 16.06 -8.39
N HIS A 22 -47.60 15.49 -9.57
CA HIS A 22 -48.98 15.37 -10.04
C HIS A 22 -49.62 14.00 -9.74
N MET A 23 -48.84 12.96 -9.44
CA MET A 23 -49.31 11.57 -9.35
C MET A 23 -49.41 11.00 -7.94
N GLU A 24 -48.94 11.70 -6.89
CA GLU A 24 -49.23 11.33 -5.48
C GLU A 24 -50.73 11.16 -5.20
N LYS A 25 -51.60 11.72 -6.06
CA LYS A 25 -53.05 11.67 -5.90
C LYS A 25 -53.76 10.52 -6.63
N TYR A 26 -53.08 9.78 -7.53
CA TYR A 26 -53.82 8.86 -8.43
C TYR A 26 -53.30 7.44 -8.62
N LEU A 27 -52.03 7.09 -8.37
CA LEU A 27 -51.56 5.70 -8.56
C LEU A 27 -50.35 5.37 -7.67
N PRO A 28 -50.36 4.29 -6.85
CA PRO A 28 -49.17 3.87 -6.12
C PRO A 28 -48.30 2.93 -6.99
N GLY A 29 -47.03 3.30 -7.22
CA GLY A 29 -45.98 2.33 -7.58
C GLY A 29 -45.18 2.60 -8.87
N PHE A 30 -43.88 2.28 -8.81
CA PHE A 30 -42.89 2.43 -9.89
C PHE A 30 -43.02 1.42 -11.06
N GLU A 31 -44.12 0.66 -11.14
CA GLU A 31 -44.31 -0.49 -12.05
C GLU A 31 -44.20 -0.14 -13.54
N HIS A 32 -44.39 1.12 -13.92
CA HIS A 32 -44.31 1.59 -15.31
C HIS A 32 -42.89 1.84 -15.82
N LEU A 33 -41.89 1.95 -14.94
CA LEU A 33 -40.49 2.14 -15.36
C LEU A 33 -39.93 0.93 -16.12
N ASP A 34 -40.41 -0.28 -15.82
CA ASP A 34 -40.02 -1.49 -16.57
C ASP A 34 -40.46 -1.43 -18.03
N TYR A 35 -41.55 -0.70 -18.32
CA TYR A 35 -42.08 -0.53 -19.68
C TYR A 35 -41.23 0.43 -20.53
N LEU A 36 -40.62 1.43 -19.89
CA LEU A 36 -39.76 2.43 -20.54
C LEU A 36 -38.39 1.86 -20.94
N PHE A 37 -37.87 0.89 -20.20
CA PHE A 37 -36.56 0.31 -20.44
C PHE A 37 -36.65 -1.12 -20.99
N ARG A 38 -37.03 -1.24 -22.26
CA ARG A 38 -37.24 -2.51 -22.99
C ARG A 38 -36.00 -3.42 -23.10
N SER A 39 -34.80 -2.95 -22.75
CA SER A 39 -33.60 -3.79 -22.78
C SER A 39 -32.61 -3.46 -21.66
N LYS A 40 -31.83 -4.48 -21.27
CA LYS A 40 -30.71 -4.38 -20.32
C LYS A 40 -29.77 -3.20 -20.63
N THR A 41 -29.45 -3.01 -21.90
CA THR A 41 -28.57 -1.93 -22.36
C THR A 41 -29.15 -0.54 -22.11
N HIS A 42 -30.48 -0.37 -22.20
CA HIS A 42 -31.10 0.93 -21.93
C HIS A 42 -31.11 1.26 -20.44
N LYS A 43 -31.39 0.29 -19.58
CA LYS A 43 -31.28 0.45 -18.11
C LYS A 43 -29.85 0.84 -17.73
N GLU A 44 -28.85 0.12 -18.24
CA GLU A 44 -27.43 0.40 -17.94
C GLU A 44 -26.97 1.77 -18.46
N LEU A 45 -27.40 2.18 -19.65
CA LEU A 45 -27.05 3.49 -20.22
C LEU A 45 -27.68 4.63 -19.45
N PHE A 46 -28.97 4.50 -19.10
CA PHE A 46 -29.69 5.48 -18.31
C PHE A 46 -29.05 5.65 -16.92
N LEU A 47 -28.76 4.56 -16.21
CA LEU A 47 -28.07 4.61 -14.93
C LEU A 47 -26.66 5.21 -15.04
N ARG A 48 -25.94 4.96 -16.15
CA ARG A 48 -24.64 5.59 -16.40
C ARG A 48 -24.72 7.10 -16.63
N GLU A 49 -25.69 7.58 -17.40
CA GLU A 49 -25.86 9.02 -17.64
C GLU A 49 -26.42 9.73 -16.41
N LEU A 50 -27.38 9.10 -15.71
CA LEU A 50 -27.88 9.57 -14.42
C LEU A 50 -26.70 9.82 -13.48
N LEU A 51 -25.76 8.88 -13.34
CA LEU A 51 -24.58 9.06 -12.47
C LEU A 51 -23.56 10.12 -12.92
N LYS A 52 -23.65 10.69 -14.13
CA LYS A 52 -22.72 11.73 -14.58
C LYS A 52 -23.15 13.14 -14.21
N GLU A 53 -24.44 13.37 -14.01
CA GLU A 53 -25.00 14.68 -13.71
C GLU A 53 -24.67 15.10 -12.26
N GLU A 54 -23.72 15.98 -12.02
CA GLU A 54 -23.37 16.32 -10.62
C GLU A 54 -24.52 17.04 -9.86
N ASN A 55 -25.48 17.61 -10.60
CA ASN A 55 -26.53 18.47 -10.03
C ASN A 55 -27.56 17.73 -9.17
N PHE A 56 -27.91 16.47 -9.45
CA PHE A 56 -28.88 15.75 -8.60
C PHE A 56 -28.30 15.38 -7.23
N LEU A 57 -26.97 15.44 -7.06
CA LEU A 57 -26.28 15.12 -5.81
C LEU A 57 -26.48 16.21 -4.74
N HIS A 58 -26.95 17.40 -5.12
CA HIS A 58 -27.15 18.54 -4.24
C HIS A 58 -28.59 18.69 -3.72
N ASP A 59 -29.56 18.07 -4.38
CA ASP A 59 -30.98 18.13 -4.01
C ASP A 59 -31.38 16.89 -3.17
N PRO A 60 -31.91 17.06 -1.94
CA PRO A 60 -32.38 15.95 -1.10
C PRO A 60 -33.50 15.11 -1.72
N VAL A 61 -34.45 15.74 -2.42
CA VAL A 61 -35.61 15.06 -3.02
C VAL A 61 -35.16 14.23 -4.22
N ALA A 62 -34.35 14.83 -5.09
CA ALA A 62 -33.74 14.14 -6.22
C ALA A 62 -32.91 12.91 -5.77
N ARG A 63 -32.22 13.00 -4.63
CA ARG A 63 -31.46 11.88 -4.06
C ARG A 63 -32.36 10.73 -3.62
N GLU A 64 -33.49 11.02 -2.98
CA GLU A 64 -34.43 10.01 -2.50
C GLU A 64 -35.16 9.32 -3.65
N SER A 65 -35.59 10.07 -4.67
CA SER A 65 -36.19 9.50 -5.89
C SER A 65 -35.19 8.65 -6.67
N VAL A 66 -33.93 9.06 -6.79
CA VAL A 66 -32.87 8.26 -7.44
C VAL A 66 -32.59 6.97 -6.65
N PHE A 67 -32.50 7.04 -5.32
CA PHE A 67 -32.25 5.84 -4.51
C PHE A 67 -33.43 4.86 -4.59
N SER A 68 -34.66 5.36 -4.54
CA SER A 68 -35.88 4.56 -4.69
C SER A 68 -35.94 3.92 -6.08
N MET A 69 -35.58 4.65 -7.14
CA MET A 69 -35.43 4.10 -8.49
C MET A 69 -34.36 3.03 -8.59
N LEU A 70 -33.20 3.20 -7.95
CA LEU A 70 -32.16 2.18 -7.92
C LEU A 70 -32.65 0.92 -7.22
N HIS A 71 -33.29 1.08 -6.06
CA HIS A 71 -33.85 -0.03 -5.31
C HIS A 71 -34.96 -0.75 -6.08
N PHE A 72 -35.76 -0.02 -6.87
CA PHE A 72 -36.85 -0.57 -7.65
C PHE A 72 -36.40 -1.23 -8.97
N LEU A 73 -35.46 -0.63 -9.70
CA LEU A 73 -35.01 -1.12 -11.01
C LEU A 73 -34.08 -2.34 -10.94
N LEU A 74 -33.63 -2.74 -9.75
CA LEU A 74 -32.59 -3.74 -9.53
C LEU A 74 -33.00 -5.15 -9.01
N PRO A 75 -34.22 -5.48 -8.50
CA PRO A 75 -34.48 -6.83 -8.00
C PRO A 75 -35.08 -7.82 -9.03
N LYS A 76 -34.38 -8.97 -9.24
CA LYS A 76 -34.85 -10.38 -9.07
C LYS A 76 -34.08 -11.46 -9.85
N HIS A 77 -33.20 -11.12 -10.79
CA HIS A 77 -32.36 -12.15 -11.46
C HIS A 77 -30.92 -12.14 -10.92
N LEU A 78 -30.39 -13.32 -10.61
CA LEU A 78 -29.09 -13.58 -9.97
C LEU A 78 -27.87 -12.88 -10.64
N GLY A 79 -28.00 -12.37 -11.87
CA GLY A 79 -26.99 -11.56 -12.54
C GLY A 79 -26.95 -10.06 -12.18
N TYR A 80 -27.96 -9.49 -11.52
CA TYR A 80 -28.05 -8.04 -11.24
C TYR A 80 -27.36 -7.61 -9.95
N ARG A 81 -27.19 -8.53 -9.00
CA ARG A 81 -26.61 -8.23 -7.67
C ARG A 81 -25.18 -7.68 -7.76
N ALA A 82 -24.35 -8.21 -8.66
CA ALA A 82 -22.96 -7.75 -8.84
C ALA A 82 -22.87 -6.32 -9.40
N ASN A 83 -23.74 -5.98 -10.35
CA ASN A 83 -23.78 -4.63 -10.95
C ASN A 83 -24.36 -3.60 -9.98
N GLN A 84 -25.41 -3.96 -9.23
CA GLN A 84 -25.96 -3.15 -8.14
C GLN A 84 -24.88 -2.84 -7.10
N ILE A 85 -24.17 -3.88 -6.64
CA ILE A 85 -23.06 -3.72 -5.71
C ILE A 85 -22.00 -2.78 -6.29
N ASN A 86 -21.52 -3.02 -7.51
CA ASN A 86 -20.50 -2.16 -8.11
C ASN A 86 -20.96 -0.70 -8.28
N MET A 87 -22.24 -0.46 -8.55
CA MET A 87 -22.81 0.87 -8.70
C MET A 87 -22.90 1.59 -7.36
N GLN A 88 -23.48 0.95 -6.34
CA GLN A 88 -23.54 1.47 -4.97
C GLN A 88 -22.12 1.75 -4.44
N ARG A 89 -21.15 0.87 -4.74
CA ARG A 89 -19.73 1.07 -4.42
C ARG A 89 -19.13 2.33 -5.05
N LYS A 90 -19.47 2.63 -6.31
CA LYS A 90 -18.99 3.84 -7.00
C LYS A 90 -19.58 5.10 -6.39
N ILE A 91 -20.87 5.09 -6.06
CA ILE A 91 -21.58 6.21 -5.46
C ILE A 91 -20.97 6.55 -4.08
N VAL A 92 -20.83 5.53 -3.22
CA VAL A 92 -20.22 5.67 -1.89
C VAL A 92 -18.77 6.13 -1.96
N ASN A 93 -17.96 5.56 -2.88
CA ASN A 93 -16.59 6.05 -3.12
C ASN A 93 -16.53 7.50 -3.57
N ARG A 94 -17.48 7.93 -4.41
CA ARG A 94 -17.51 9.30 -4.93
C ARG A 94 -17.83 10.29 -3.82
N ALA A 95 -18.88 10.03 -3.04
CA ALA A 95 -19.26 10.83 -1.88
C ALA A 95 -18.11 10.92 -0.86
N TYR A 96 -17.38 9.82 -0.65
CA TYR A 96 -16.17 9.82 0.18
C TYR A 96 -15.04 10.66 -0.39
N LYS A 97 -14.67 10.46 -1.66
CA LYS A 97 -13.57 11.20 -2.32
C LYS A 97 -13.83 12.70 -2.36
N SER A 98 -15.10 13.11 -2.48
CA SER A 98 -15.51 14.52 -2.44
C SER A 98 -15.73 15.06 -1.02
N ARG A 99 -15.49 14.26 0.03
CA ARG A 99 -15.71 14.61 1.45
C ARG A 99 -17.15 15.08 1.76
N ASN A 100 -18.16 14.60 1.02
CA ASN A 100 -19.57 14.98 1.21
C ASN A 100 -20.25 14.08 2.27
N ARG A 101 -20.10 14.45 3.55
CA ARG A 101 -20.53 13.64 4.71
C ARG A 101 -22.04 13.40 4.80
N PRO A 102 -22.91 14.40 4.59
CA PRO A 102 -24.36 14.19 4.58
C PRO A 102 -24.80 13.20 3.50
N GLN A 103 -24.17 13.27 2.32
CA GLN A 103 -24.46 12.37 1.22
C GLN A 103 -23.98 10.95 1.49
N LEU A 104 -22.78 10.81 2.07
CA LEU A 104 -22.28 9.53 2.51
C LEU A 104 -23.29 8.91 3.49
N ASN A 105 -23.64 9.59 4.59
CA ASN A 105 -24.59 9.12 5.60
C ASN A 105 -25.94 8.70 5.00
N PHE A 106 -26.49 9.49 4.08
CA PHE A 106 -27.74 9.17 3.38
C PHE A 106 -27.69 7.81 2.66
N PHE A 107 -26.61 7.54 1.91
CA PHE A 107 -26.49 6.26 1.20
C PHE A 107 -26.36 5.07 2.14
N LEU A 108 -25.96 5.30 3.38
CA LEU A 108 -25.62 4.26 4.35
C LEU A 108 -26.81 3.86 5.19
N ASP A 109 -27.62 4.83 5.61
CA ASP A 109 -28.89 4.58 6.30
C ASP A 109 -29.84 3.74 5.45
N LYS A 110 -29.64 3.72 4.14
CA LYS A 110 -30.45 2.97 3.18
C LYS A 110 -29.82 1.64 2.74
N LEU A 111 -28.62 1.28 3.20
CA LEU A 111 -28.02 -0.04 2.96
C LEU A 111 -28.44 -1.01 4.05
N GLN A 112 -28.84 -2.22 3.66
CA GLN A 112 -29.15 -3.26 4.64
C GLN A 112 -27.86 -3.84 5.25
N HIS A 113 -27.92 -4.23 6.53
CA HIS A 113 -26.80 -4.91 7.19
C HIS A 113 -26.42 -6.18 6.41
N GLY A 114 -25.15 -6.30 6.03
CA GLY A 114 -24.61 -7.45 5.29
C GLY A 114 -24.27 -7.18 3.82
N ASP A 115 -24.56 -6.00 3.27
CA ASP A 115 -24.20 -5.67 1.90
C ASP A 115 -22.71 -5.36 1.72
N ALA A 116 -22.15 -5.76 0.57
CA ALA A 116 -20.75 -5.52 0.20
C ALA A 116 -20.34 -4.03 0.13
N ILE A 117 -21.30 -3.11 0.26
CA ILE A 117 -21.11 -1.66 0.35
C ILE A 117 -21.05 -1.19 1.80
N TYR A 118 -21.73 -1.88 2.71
CA TYR A 118 -21.53 -1.74 4.16
C TYR A 118 -20.06 -2.02 4.52
N GLU A 119 -19.43 -3.03 3.88
CA GLU A 119 -17.98 -3.27 4.05
C GLU A 119 -17.10 -2.09 3.61
N GLN A 120 -17.51 -1.42 2.53
CA GLN A 120 -16.76 -0.32 1.96
C GLN A 120 -16.94 0.95 2.78
N TYR A 121 -18.14 1.18 3.32
CA TYR A 121 -18.43 2.25 4.26
C TYR A 121 -17.46 2.26 5.43
N TYR A 122 -17.26 1.12 6.10
CA TYR A 122 -16.38 1.11 7.26
C TYR A 122 -14.91 1.35 6.90
N ARG A 123 -14.46 0.92 5.71
CA ARG A 123 -13.13 1.30 5.20
C ARG A 123 -13.00 2.80 4.93
N LEU A 124 -14.11 3.47 4.66
CA LEU A 124 -14.14 4.92 4.40
C LEU A 124 -14.26 5.70 5.72
N LEU A 125 -15.04 5.18 6.67
CA LEU A 125 -15.15 5.72 8.02
C LEU A 125 -13.87 5.63 8.83
N SER A 126 -13.19 4.49 8.80
CA SER A 126 -11.92 4.31 9.49
C SER A 126 -10.95 5.43 9.13
N ASN A 127 -10.86 5.77 7.84
CA ASN A 127 -10.04 6.86 7.34
C ASN A 127 -10.47 8.28 7.81
N GLN A 128 -11.62 8.44 8.47
CA GLN A 128 -12.19 9.73 8.91
C GLN A 128 -12.48 9.85 10.42
N PHE A 129 -12.30 8.81 11.23
CA PHE A 129 -12.53 8.88 12.68
C PHE A 129 -11.36 9.54 13.42
N PHE A 130 -11.38 10.86 13.62
CA PHE A 130 -10.31 11.57 14.35
C PHE A 130 -10.70 12.81 15.17
N ASP A 131 -11.95 12.95 15.61
CA ASP A 131 -12.34 14.00 16.57
C ASP A 131 -12.80 13.48 17.94
N ALA A 132 -12.78 12.16 18.19
CA ALA A 132 -13.17 11.61 19.48
C ALA A 132 -11.97 11.46 20.44
N THR A 133 -12.26 11.57 21.74
CA THR A 133 -11.31 11.63 22.85
C THR A 133 -10.73 10.28 23.27
N SER A 134 -11.38 9.14 22.94
CA SER A 134 -10.88 7.78 23.23
C SER A 134 -11.10 6.83 22.04
N PHE A 135 -10.09 6.00 21.74
CA PHE A 135 -10.13 4.92 20.74
C PHE A 135 -11.07 3.80 21.15
N LEU A 136 -10.95 3.36 22.40
CA LEU A 136 -11.62 2.17 22.89
C LEU A 136 -13.13 2.37 22.91
N ASP A 137 -13.60 3.56 23.24
CA ASP A 137 -15.03 3.89 23.25
C ASP A 137 -15.65 3.88 21.85
N GLN A 138 -14.95 4.44 20.85
CA GLN A 138 -15.38 4.37 19.45
C GLN A 138 -15.46 2.93 18.96
N TRP A 139 -14.46 2.12 19.33
CA TRP A 139 -14.43 0.72 18.95
C TRP A 139 -15.56 -0.08 19.59
N LYS A 140 -15.78 0.08 20.90
CA LYS A 140 -16.88 -0.57 21.63
C LYS A 140 -18.24 -0.17 21.07
N ASP A 141 -18.44 1.12 20.78
CA ASP A 141 -19.67 1.62 20.15
C ASP A 141 -19.88 1.02 18.76
N LEU A 142 -18.81 0.92 17.97
CA LEU A 142 -18.85 0.40 16.61
C LEU A 142 -19.09 -1.12 16.57
N GLU A 143 -18.42 -1.88 17.43
CA GLU A 143 -18.62 -3.32 17.60
C GLU A 143 -20.07 -3.61 18.01
N LYS A 144 -20.61 -2.83 18.95
CA LYS A 144 -22.00 -2.90 19.41
C LYS A 144 -23.00 -2.56 18.30
N LYS A 145 -22.83 -1.41 17.64
CA LYS A 145 -23.77 -0.92 16.60
C LYS A 145 -23.89 -1.83 15.40
N ALA A 146 -22.80 -2.51 15.05
CA ALA A 146 -22.78 -3.35 13.86
C ALA A 146 -23.01 -4.84 14.16
N GLY A 147 -23.32 -5.21 15.42
CA GLY A 147 -23.53 -6.61 15.82
C GLY A 147 -22.35 -7.51 15.46
N LEU A 148 -21.13 -6.95 15.47
CA LEU A 148 -19.97 -7.53 14.79
C LEU A 148 -19.24 -8.60 15.60
N GLU A 149 -19.68 -8.93 16.82
CA GLU A 149 -18.98 -9.88 17.69
C GLU A 149 -18.62 -11.20 16.96
N ASN A 150 -19.41 -11.58 15.93
CA ASN A 150 -19.16 -12.76 15.10
C ASN A 150 -19.04 -12.49 13.58
N HIS A 151 -19.03 -11.22 13.14
CA HIS A 151 -19.11 -10.88 11.72
C HIS A 151 -17.74 -10.82 11.04
N ALA A 152 -17.63 -11.30 9.79
CA ALA A 152 -16.36 -11.32 9.05
C ALA A 152 -15.74 -9.93 8.79
N MET A 153 -16.53 -8.85 8.93
CA MET A 153 -16.02 -7.47 8.82
C MET A 153 -15.30 -6.96 10.04
N HIS A 154 -15.53 -7.57 11.21
CA HIS A 154 -14.93 -7.16 12.47
C HIS A 154 -13.43 -6.92 12.34
N GLU A 155 -12.72 -7.86 11.73
CA GLU A 155 -11.27 -7.80 11.50
C GLU A 155 -10.86 -6.64 10.57
N LYS A 156 -11.57 -6.45 9.45
CA LYS A 156 -11.25 -5.39 8.48
C LYS A 156 -11.41 -4.01 9.10
N ILE A 157 -12.48 -3.81 9.88
CA ILE A 157 -12.79 -2.52 10.49
C ILE A 157 -11.83 -2.24 11.64
N LEU A 158 -11.55 -3.26 12.46
CA LEU A 158 -10.57 -3.15 13.52
C LEU A 158 -9.16 -2.85 12.99
N ASN A 159 -8.73 -3.57 11.94
CA ASN A 159 -7.46 -3.29 11.29
C ASN A 159 -7.40 -1.86 10.78
N GLU A 160 -8.49 -1.33 10.22
CA GLU A 160 -8.53 0.05 9.77
C GLU A 160 -8.63 1.07 10.91
N LEU A 161 -9.25 0.71 12.03
CA LEU A 161 -9.30 1.56 13.22
C LEU A 161 -7.96 1.61 13.95
N ILE A 162 -7.23 0.49 14.05
CA ILE A 162 -5.83 0.50 14.50
C ILE A 162 -4.96 1.33 13.55
N LYS A 163 -5.24 1.30 12.23
CA LYS A 163 -4.53 2.15 11.23
C LYS A 163 -4.77 3.65 11.45
N THR A 164 -5.89 4.02 12.04
CA THR A 164 -6.26 5.41 12.19
C THR A 164 -6.02 5.87 13.62
N SER A 165 -6.68 5.28 14.58
CA SER A 165 -7.04 5.92 15.84
C SER A 165 -5.97 5.95 16.94
N ILE A 166 -4.69 5.75 16.62
CA ILE A 166 -3.63 5.76 17.63
C ILE A 166 -3.23 7.22 17.91
N LYS A 167 -3.95 7.83 18.86
CA LYS A 167 -3.38 8.83 19.77
C LYS A 167 -2.87 8.09 21.01
N GLU A 168 -1.85 8.63 21.66
CA GLU A 168 -1.07 8.04 22.78
C GLU A 168 -1.87 7.65 24.05
N THR A 169 -3.19 7.86 24.10
CA THR A 169 -3.93 7.96 25.37
C THR A 169 -4.70 6.72 25.85
N ASP A 170 -4.77 5.59 25.11
CA ASP A 170 -5.58 4.42 25.53
C ASP A 170 -4.88 3.04 25.36
N LEU A 171 -3.55 2.97 25.40
CA LEU A 171 -2.85 1.72 25.10
C LEU A 171 -3.19 0.59 26.10
N GLU A 172 -3.14 0.87 27.40
CA GLU A 172 -3.42 -0.13 28.44
C GLU A 172 -4.84 -0.68 28.35
N ASP A 173 -5.81 0.22 28.17
CA ASP A 173 -7.23 -0.12 28.00
C ASP A 173 -7.47 -0.94 26.74
N THR A 174 -6.76 -0.63 25.65
CA THR A 174 -6.76 -1.41 24.41
C THR A 174 -6.24 -2.82 24.66
N LEU A 175 -5.09 -2.95 25.32
CA LEU A 175 -4.48 -4.24 25.65
C LEU A 175 -5.40 -5.07 26.55
N LEU A 176 -6.00 -4.46 27.57
CA LEU A 176 -6.93 -5.11 28.49
C LEU A 176 -8.17 -5.63 27.75
N TYR A 177 -8.79 -4.80 26.92
CA TYR A 177 -9.92 -5.20 26.10
C TYR A 177 -9.57 -6.40 25.20
N PHE A 178 -8.41 -6.39 24.54
CA PHE A 178 -8.00 -7.51 23.69
C PHE A 178 -7.68 -8.77 24.47
N LYS A 179 -7.05 -8.68 25.64
CA LYS A 179 -6.85 -9.81 26.54
C LYS A 179 -8.20 -10.44 26.92
N GLN A 180 -9.18 -9.62 27.33
CA GLN A 180 -10.53 -10.09 27.67
C GLN A 180 -11.24 -10.74 26.47
N LYS A 181 -11.11 -10.17 25.27
CA LYS A 181 -11.70 -10.73 24.04
C LYS A 181 -11.09 -12.09 23.70
N ILE A 182 -9.76 -12.18 23.74
CA ILE A 182 -9.03 -13.43 23.48
C ILE A 182 -9.42 -14.50 24.50
N SER A 183 -9.54 -14.16 25.79
CA SER A 183 -9.94 -15.13 26.81
C SER A 183 -11.37 -15.65 26.60
N LYS A 184 -12.29 -14.77 26.19
CA LYS A 184 -13.71 -15.10 25.98
C LYS A 184 -13.97 -15.91 24.72
N HIS A 185 -13.29 -15.58 23.62
CA HIS A 185 -13.59 -16.13 22.29
C HIS A 185 -12.52 -17.07 21.73
N GLY A 186 -11.37 -17.20 22.40
CA GLY A 186 -10.20 -17.89 21.87
C GLY A 186 -9.52 -17.09 20.76
N ILE A 187 -8.47 -17.69 20.17
CA ILE A 187 -7.73 -17.10 19.05
C ILE A 187 -8.10 -17.81 17.77
N HIS A 188 -8.50 -17.04 16.77
CA HIS A 188 -8.61 -17.50 15.40
C HIS A 188 -7.38 -17.08 14.59
N LYS A 189 -7.07 -17.82 13.52
CA LYS A 189 -5.98 -17.49 12.57
C LYS A 189 -6.07 -16.05 12.02
N ARG A 190 -7.28 -15.49 11.95
CA ARG A 190 -7.55 -14.11 11.53
C ARG A 190 -7.06 -13.05 12.52
N ASP A 191 -6.94 -13.39 13.80
CA ASP A 191 -6.56 -12.43 14.86
C ASP A 191 -5.05 -12.14 14.87
N ILE A 192 -4.24 -12.85 14.07
CA ILE A 192 -2.80 -12.64 14.01
C ILE A 192 -2.45 -11.22 13.51
N ASN A 193 -3.15 -10.71 12.48
CA ASN A 193 -2.89 -9.37 11.95
C ASN A 193 -3.19 -8.29 12.99
N LEU A 194 -4.24 -8.51 13.79
CA LEU A 194 -4.63 -7.66 14.91
C LEU A 194 -3.52 -7.62 15.97
N VAL A 195 -3.01 -8.78 16.36
CA VAL A 195 -1.90 -8.85 17.33
C VAL A 195 -0.65 -8.14 16.83
N ILE A 196 -0.30 -8.32 15.55
CA ILE A 196 0.80 -7.57 14.92
C ILE A 196 0.57 -6.07 15.06
N GLY A 197 -0.65 -5.58 14.79
CA GLY A 197 -1.01 -4.17 14.94
C GLY A 197 -0.88 -3.65 16.36
N ILE A 198 -1.37 -4.40 17.35
CA ILE A 198 -1.28 -4.04 18.78
C ILE A 198 0.17 -3.99 19.25
N LEU A 199 0.99 -4.97 18.85
CA LEU A 199 2.40 -5.00 19.25
C LEU A 199 3.19 -3.86 18.61
N LYS A 200 2.95 -3.57 17.33
CA LYS A 200 3.53 -2.39 16.66
C LYS A 200 3.12 -1.09 17.34
N LEU A 201 1.88 -1.02 17.84
CA LEU A 201 1.42 0.10 18.64
C LEU A 201 2.21 0.20 19.95
N CYS A 202 2.37 -0.89 20.70
CA CYS A 202 3.19 -0.87 21.91
C CYS A 202 4.63 -0.42 21.64
N ILE A 203 5.23 -0.88 20.53
CA ILE A 203 6.56 -0.48 20.10
C ILE A 203 6.62 1.03 19.83
N LYS A 204 5.67 1.54 19.05
CA LYS A 204 5.58 2.97 18.70
C LYS A 204 5.51 3.86 19.94
N ASP A 205 4.75 3.43 20.95
CA ASP A 205 4.55 4.17 22.20
C ASP A 205 5.65 3.88 23.25
N ASN A 206 6.75 3.20 22.86
CA ASN A 206 7.84 2.76 23.73
C ASN A 206 7.39 1.90 24.93
N ALA A 207 6.25 1.21 24.82
CA ALA A 207 5.65 0.36 25.85
C ALA A 207 6.14 -1.10 25.73
N HIS A 208 7.46 -1.30 25.78
CA HIS A 208 8.10 -2.60 25.48
C HIS A 208 7.68 -3.73 26.42
N ASP A 209 7.56 -3.46 27.73
CA ASP A 209 7.09 -4.45 28.71
C ASP A 209 5.65 -4.88 28.44
N SER A 210 4.78 -3.92 28.10
CA SER A 210 3.40 -4.20 27.69
C SER A 210 3.35 -5.06 26.42
N ALA A 211 4.23 -4.80 25.46
CA ALA A 211 4.35 -5.62 24.25
C ALA A 211 4.78 -7.05 24.59
N LYS A 212 5.77 -7.22 25.49
CA LYS A 212 6.24 -8.52 25.97
C LYS A 212 5.14 -9.32 26.65
N ASP A 213 4.42 -8.68 27.55
CA ASP A 213 3.35 -9.29 28.33
C ASP A 213 2.20 -9.67 27.42
N PHE A 214 1.84 -8.81 26.46
CA PHE A 214 0.81 -9.10 25.48
C PHE A 214 1.21 -10.26 24.55
N LYS A 215 2.45 -10.26 24.05
CA LYS A 215 3.01 -11.38 23.26
C LYS A 215 2.92 -12.70 24.03
N THR A 216 3.43 -12.71 25.26
CA THR A 216 3.46 -13.91 26.13
C THR A 216 2.05 -14.41 26.41
N TYR A 217 1.15 -13.50 26.80
CA TYR A 217 -0.25 -13.80 27.02
C TYR A 217 -0.87 -14.42 25.76
N PHE A 218 -0.77 -13.75 24.62
CA PHE A 218 -1.37 -14.18 23.37
C PHE A 218 -0.87 -15.56 22.93
N LEU A 219 0.45 -15.79 22.93
CA LEU A 219 1.01 -17.10 22.57
C LEU A 219 0.56 -18.20 23.53
N GLY A 220 0.41 -17.88 24.83
CA GLY A 220 -0.12 -18.81 25.84
C GLY A 220 -1.57 -19.22 25.61
N GLN A 221 -2.37 -18.40 24.93
CA GLN A 221 -3.76 -18.72 24.59
C GLN A 221 -3.88 -19.62 23.34
N ILE A 222 -2.83 -19.76 22.52
CA ILE A 222 -2.84 -20.64 21.35
C ILE A 222 -2.50 -22.07 21.78
N ARG A 223 -3.51 -22.93 21.91
CA ARG A 223 -3.32 -24.34 22.33
C ARG A 223 -2.65 -25.21 21.27
N ASP A 224 -2.96 -24.98 20.00
CA ASP A 224 -2.38 -25.73 18.88
C ASP A 224 -0.95 -25.28 18.61
N GLU A 225 0.02 -26.19 18.76
CA GLU A 225 1.44 -25.90 18.60
C GLU A 225 1.80 -25.43 17.19
N LYS A 226 1.15 -25.99 16.16
CA LYS A 226 1.39 -25.62 14.76
C LYS A 226 0.88 -24.20 14.50
N ILE A 227 -0.30 -23.84 15.01
CA ILE A 227 -0.82 -22.47 14.92
C ILE A 227 0.07 -21.51 15.72
N ARG A 228 0.57 -21.91 16.89
CA ARG A 228 1.45 -21.08 17.73
C ARG A 228 2.76 -20.78 17.00
N LYS A 229 3.44 -21.79 16.45
CA LYS A 229 4.67 -21.62 15.66
C LYS A 229 4.43 -20.81 14.39
N LEU A 230 3.33 -21.04 13.67
CA LEU A 230 2.94 -20.22 12.52
C LEU A 230 2.81 -18.75 12.91
N THR A 231 2.17 -18.49 14.05
CA THR A 231 1.96 -17.16 14.58
C THR A 231 3.29 -16.50 14.95
N GLN A 232 4.21 -17.24 15.56
CA GLN A 232 5.57 -16.77 15.83
C GLN A 232 6.30 -16.39 14.54
N ILE A 233 6.19 -17.17 13.47
CA ILE A 233 6.79 -16.84 12.16
C ILE A 233 6.13 -15.60 11.54
N ARG A 234 4.78 -15.49 11.58
CA ARG A 234 4.06 -14.31 11.05
C ARG A 234 4.42 -13.03 11.78
N CYS A 235 4.61 -13.13 13.09
CA CYS A 235 4.91 -12.01 13.95
C CYS A 235 6.42 -11.86 14.16
N PHE A 236 7.27 -12.61 13.46
CA PHE A 236 8.69 -12.72 13.77
C PHE A 236 9.39 -11.36 13.81
N GLU A 237 9.16 -10.51 12.80
CA GLU A 237 9.68 -9.13 12.74
C GLU A 237 9.33 -8.34 14.02
N VAL A 238 8.07 -8.39 14.43
CA VAL A 238 7.55 -7.62 15.57
C VAL A 238 7.95 -8.24 16.91
N PHE A 239 7.99 -9.57 16.99
CA PHE A 239 8.44 -10.27 18.20
C PHE A 239 9.92 -10.03 18.44
N TYR A 240 10.71 -10.02 17.37
CA TYR A 240 12.12 -9.68 17.40
C TYR A 240 12.32 -8.25 17.87
N GLU A 241 11.61 -7.28 17.27
CA GLU A 241 11.66 -5.88 17.70
C GLU A 241 11.35 -5.70 19.20
N VAL A 242 10.31 -6.38 19.71
CA VAL A 242 10.00 -6.39 21.14
C VAL A 242 11.15 -6.97 21.98
N GLU A 243 11.77 -8.06 21.55
CA GLU A 243 12.88 -8.70 22.27
C GLU A 243 14.14 -7.82 22.29
N MET A 244 14.51 -7.26 21.14
CA MET A 244 15.68 -6.39 21.00
C MET A 244 15.60 -5.13 21.85
N MET A 245 14.41 -4.52 21.93
CA MET A 245 14.18 -3.33 22.75
C MET A 245 14.29 -3.61 24.25
N LEU A 246 13.92 -4.81 24.71
CA LEU A 246 14.00 -5.18 26.13
C LEU A 246 15.42 -5.53 26.57
N GLU A 247 16.21 -6.13 25.69
CA GLU A 247 17.55 -6.59 26.05
C GLU A 247 18.60 -5.46 26.01
N ASN A 248 18.27 -4.28 25.47
CA ASN A 248 19.23 -3.21 25.16
C ASN A 248 20.45 -3.71 24.35
N ARG A 249 20.30 -4.85 23.67
CA ARG A 249 21.35 -5.56 22.94
C ARG A 249 21.03 -5.56 21.47
N LEU A 250 21.11 -4.40 20.82
CA LEU A 250 21.30 -4.34 19.37
C LEU A 250 22.75 -4.73 19.04
N ASP A 251 23.10 -6.01 19.27
CA ASP A 251 24.34 -6.54 18.71
C ASP A 251 24.03 -7.06 17.31
N HIS A 252 24.30 -6.20 16.31
CA HIS A 252 24.09 -6.45 14.88
C HIS A 252 24.71 -7.75 14.38
N LYS A 253 25.70 -8.30 15.09
CA LYS A 253 26.32 -9.60 14.75
C LYS A 253 25.36 -10.78 14.86
N ASN A 254 24.20 -10.60 15.49
CA ASN A 254 23.22 -11.67 15.71
C ASN A 254 22.06 -11.72 14.69
N SER A 255 21.98 -10.81 13.71
CA SER A 255 20.89 -10.83 12.70
C SER A 255 20.89 -12.16 11.92
N THR A 256 22.05 -12.68 11.53
CA THR A 256 22.21 -14.00 10.91
C THR A 256 21.73 -15.15 11.82
N ALA A 257 22.08 -15.11 13.11
CA ALA A 257 21.67 -16.13 14.07
C ALA A 257 20.13 -16.13 14.26
N LEU A 258 19.53 -14.95 14.28
CA LEU A 258 18.10 -14.80 14.36
C LEU A 258 17.41 -15.28 13.08
N TRP A 259 17.93 -14.95 11.90
CA TRP A 259 17.38 -15.47 10.64
C TRP A 259 17.45 -16.99 10.59
N LYS A 260 18.55 -17.58 11.09
CA LYS A 260 18.67 -19.03 11.24
C LYS A 260 17.60 -19.59 12.18
N GLN A 261 17.31 -18.94 13.30
CA GLN A 261 16.23 -19.34 14.21
C GLN A 261 14.85 -19.24 13.53
N GLY A 262 14.58 -18.16 12.80
CA GLY A 262 13.34 -18.00 12.03
C GLY A 262 13.19 -19.07 10.95
N TYR A 263 14.30 -19.43 10.29
CA TYR A 263 14.37 -20.52 9.33
C TYR A 263 14.09 -21.89 9.99
N GLU A 264 14.80 -22.22 11.06
CA GLU A 264 14.61 -23.48 11.81
C GLU A 264 13.15 -23.60 12.30
N MET A 265 12.57 -22.50 12.78
CA MET A 265 11.17 -22.43 13.18
C MET A 265 10.24 -22.70 12.00
N ALA A 266 10.49 -22.09 10.84
CA ALA A 266 9.75 -22.33 9.61
C ALA A 266 9.85 -23.78 9.13
N MET A 267 11.01 -24.41 9.26
CA MET A 267 11.17 -25.81 8.91
C MET A 267 10.41 -26.72 9.88
N SER A 268 10.40 -26.39 11.18
CA SER A 268 9.70 -27.17 12.21
C SER A 268 8.18 -27.22 12.05
N ILE A 269 7.57 -26.29 11.31
CA ILE A 269 6.11 -26.30 11.05
C ILE A 269 5.72 -27.09 9.79
N GLY A 270 6.69 -27.72 9.13
CA GLY A 270 6.47 -28.45 7.89
C GLY A 270 6.29 -27.52 6.70
N ALA A 271 7.09 -26.45 6.60
CA ALA A 271 7.24 -25.75 5.32
C ALA A 271 7.58 -26.81 4.25
N GLY A 272 6.87 -26.79 3.12
CA GLY A 272 7.13 -27.76 2.05
C GLY A 272 8.59 -27.67 1.58
N GLN A 273 9.15 -28.77 1.07
CA GLN A 273 10.54 -28.85 0.56
C GLN A 273 10.91 -27.71 -0.40
N HIS A 274 9.92 -27.17 -1.12
CA HIS A 274 10.13 -26.05 -2.02
C HIS A 274 10.36 -24.72 -1.28
N SER A 275 9.62 -24.45 -0.21
CA SER A 275 9.84 -23.26 0.64
C SER A 275 11.20 -23.33 1.34
N GLU A 276 11.60 -24.52 1.81
CA GLU A 276 12.94 -24.75 2.37
C GLU A 276 14.05 -24.33 1.41
N LYS A 277 14.00 -24.80 0.16
CA LYS A 277 14.97 -24.45 -0.88
C LYS A 277 15.03 -22.95 -1.16
N ILE A 278 13.87 -22.28 -1.21
CA ILE A 278 13.80 -20.84 -1.44
C ILE A 278 14.45 -20.07 -0.29
N PHE A 279 14.24 -20.51 0.95
CA PHE A 279 14.84 -19.88 2.13
C PHE A 279 16.34 -20.07 2.18
N GLN A 280 16.78 -21.31 1.98
CA GLN A 280 18.20 -21.63 1.92
C GLN A 280 18.89 -20.76 0.87
N HIS A 281 18.28 -20.64 -0.31
CA HIS A 281 18.80 -19.78 -1.37
C HIS A 281 18.82 -18.29 -0.99
N ALA A 282 17.73 -17.76 -0.42
CA ALA A 282 17.71 -16.36 0.03
C ALA A 282 18.79 -16.11 1.10
N PHE A 283 18.94 -17.02 2.05
CA PHE A 283 19.95 -16.96 3.10
C PHE A 283 21.38 -16.98 2.54
N GLU A 284 21.68 -17.88 1.59
CA GLU A 284 22.97 -17.91 0.90
C GLU A 284 23.30 -16.59 0.20
N ILE A 285 22.29 -15.93 -0.39
CA ILE A 285 22.46 -14.61 -1.00
C ILE A 285 22.80 -13.56 0.06
N PHE A 286 22.09 -13.54 1.19
CA PHE A 286 22.39 -12.60 2.27
C PHE A 286 23.76 -12.86 2.91
N GLU A 287 24.16 -14.12 3.11
CA GLU A 287 25.50 -14.44 3.58
C GLU A 287 26.58 -13.93 2.63
N LYS A 288 26.39 -14.15 1.32
CA LYS A 288 27.32 -13.65 0.30
C LYS A 288 27.39 -12.12 0.29
N LEU A 289 26.23 -11.45 0.35
CA LEU A 289 26.15 -10.00 0.46
C LEU A 289 26.89 -9.47 1.68
N GLY A 290 26.73 -10.11 2.85
CA GLY A 290 27.35 -9.68 4.10
C GLY A 290 28.86 -9.93 4.18
N GLN A 291 29.42 -10.76 3.30
CA GLN A 291 30.87 -10.97 3.20
C GLN A 291 31.57 -9.81 2.50
N ASP A 292 30.97 -9.31 1.42
CA ASP A 292 31.60 -8.34 0.52
C ASP A 292 31.09 -6.90 0.73
N HIS A 293 29.93 -6.72 1.36
CA HIS A 293 29.25 -5.44 1.46
C HIS A 293 28.69 -5.14 2.86
N GLN A 294 28.53 -3.86 3.15
CA GLN A 294 27.84 -3.41 4.37
C GLN A 294 26.33 -3.64 4.22
N MET A 295 25.70 -4.16 5.26
CA MET A 295 24.28 -4.46 5.29
C MET A 295 23.59 -3.80 6.48
N TYR A 296 22.50 -3.09 6.19
CA TYR A 296 21.60 -2.46 7.15
C TYR A 296 20.16 -2.94 6.89
N LEU A 297 19.94 -4.24 7.04
CA LEU A 297 18.64 -4.87 6.77
C LEU A 297 17.63 -4.73 7.91
N ASP A 298 18.09 -4.28 9.08
CA ASP A 298 17.27 -4.06 10.27
C ASP A 298 16.90 -2.59 10.46
N ILE A 299 17.25 -1.72 9.50
CA ILE A 299 17.03 -0.26 9.47
C ILE A 299 15.64 0.23 9.90
N ARG A 300 14.60 -0.59 9.76
CA ARG A 300 13.25 -0.26 10.22
C ARG A 300 13.16 -0.27 11.74
N ILE A 301 13.81 -1.23 12.37
CA ILE A 301 13.77 -1.54 13.80
C ILE A 301 14.96 -0.87 14.52
N ASP A 302 16.12 -0.85 13.87
CA ASP A 302 17.36 -0.34 14.43
C ASP A 302 17.57 1.15 14.10
N LYS A 303 17.55 1.99 15.15
CA LYS A 303 17.77 3.43 15.04
C LYS A 303 19.20 3.79 14.63
N ASN A 304 20.20 2.99 15.01
CA ASN A 304 21.59 3.23 14.64
C ASN A 304 21.79 2.97 13.14
N GLU A 305 21.27 1.86 12.61
CA GLU A 305 21.31 1.59 11.16
C GLU A 305 20.62 2.71 10.37
N ARG A 306 19.47 3.18 10.87
CA ARG A 306 18.73 4.31 10.30
C ARG A 306 19.57 5.58 10.27
N GLU A 307 20.20 5.94 11.38
CA GLU A 307 21.06 7.13 11.48
C GLU A 307 22.30 7.00 10.60
N VAL A 308 22.91 5.81 10.48
CA VAL A 308 24.05 5.59 9.60
C VAL A 308 23.67 5.89 8.14
N VAL A 309 22.59 5.29 7.64
CA VAL A 309 22.15 5.49 6.25
C VAL A 309 21.67 6.93 6.02
N TYR A 310 20.97 7.53 6.99
CA TYR A 310 20.62 8.95 6.94
C TYR A 310 21.87 9.84 6.82
N ASN A 311 22.88 9.61 7.67
CA ASN A 311 24.12 10.39 7.68
C ASN A 311 24.92 10.22 6.39
N MET A 312 24.87 9.05 5.73
CA MET A 312 25.45 8.88 4.39
C MET A 312 24.83 9.85 3.38
N ILE A 313 23.49 9.92 3.33
CA ILE A 313 22.76 10.81 2.40
C ILE A 313 23.04 12.27 2.76
N HIS A 314 22.95 12.60 4.05
CA HIS A 314 23.17 13.96 4.55
C HIS A 314 24.60 14.45 4.28
N GLN A 315 25.62 13.61 4.54
CA GLN A 315 27.01 13.96 4.27
C GLN A 315 27.28 14.08 2.78
N ALA A 316 26.68 13.23 1.92
CA ALA A 316 26.79 13.37 0.47
C ALA A 316 26.26 14.72 -0.02
N LEU A 317 25.17 15.23 0.57
CA LEU A 317 24.65 16.57 0.27
C LEU A 317 25.62 17.67 0.69
N LEU A 318 26.14 17.61 1.93
CA LEU A 318 27.10 18.59 2.45
C LEU A 318 28.40 18.61 1.65
N ASP A 319 28.92 17.43 1.29
CA ASP A 319 30.14 17.26 0.49
C ASP A 319 29.90 17.50 -1.00
N GLN A 320 28.65 17.70 -1.42
CA GLN A 320 28.21 17.77 -2.82
C GLN A 320 28.69 16.57 -3.66
N LYS A 321 28.74 15.39 -3.04
CA LYS A 321 29.14 14.14 -3.68
C LYS A 321 27.93 13.43 -4.27
N PRO A 322 28.05 12.88 -5.50
CA PRO A 322 26.98 12.11 -6.11
C PRO A 322 26.68 10.87 -5.27
N LEU A 323 25.40 10.62 -5.01
CA LEU A 323 24.92 9.44 -4.31
C LEU A 323 23.56 9.03 -4.87
N SER A 324 23.29 7.74 -4.96
CA SER A 324 21.98 7.20 -5.32
C SER A 324 21.52 6.09 -4.39
N LEU A 325 20.26 6.20 -3.95
CA LEU A 325 19.54 5.15 -3.23
C LEU A 325 18.41 4.63 -4.09
N ILE A 326 18.52 3.36 -4.52
CA ILE A 326 17.47 2.63 -5.23
C ILE A 326 16.81 1.61 -4.29
N ARG A 327 15.49 1.41 -4.41
CA ARG A 327 14.78 0.35 -3.68
C ARG A 327 14.23 -0.67 -4.66
N LEU A 328 14.42 -1.95 -4.35
CA LEU A 328 14.04 -3.10 -5.16
C LEU A 328 13.02 -3.93 -4.36
N GLY A 329 11.74 -3.69 -4.61
CA GLY A 329 10.67 -4.51 -4.07
C GLY A 329 10.25 -5.60 -5.06
N ASP A 330 9.17 -6.30 -4.71
CA ASP A 330 8.53 -7.26 -5.62
C ASP A 330 8.10 -6.61 -6.94
N GLY A 331 7.76 -5.32 -6.89
CA GLY A 331 7.50 -4.43 -8.01
C GLY A 331 8.52 -4.62 -9.14
N GLU A 332 9.77 -4.52 -8.76
CA GLU A 332 10.93 -4.35 -9.63
C GLU A 332 11.41 -5.64 -10.31
N SER A 333 10.73 -6.77 -10.11
CA SER A 333 11.03 -8.03 -10.80
C SER A 333 10.65 -8.03 -12.29
N TYR A 334 10.03 -6.96 -12.78
CA TYR A 334 9.59 -6.83 -14.15
C TYR A 334 10.77 -6.94 -15.14
N GLY A 335 10.62 -7.76 -16.18
CA GLY A 335 11.64 -7.96 -17.21
C GLY A 335 12.88 -8.73 -16.73
N LEU A 336 12.88 -9.22 -15.50
CA LEU A 336 13.96 -10.04 -14.95
C LEU A 336 13.57 -11.51 -15.01
N GLU A 337 14.53 -12.35 -15.34
CA GLU A 337 14.38 -13.80 -15.36
C GLU A 337 14.92 -14.40 -14.06
N SER A 338 14.32 -15.51 -13.63
CA SER A 338 14.81 -16.33 -12.52
C SER A 338 14.52 -17.79 -12.79
N HIS A 339 15.46 -18.66 -12.41
CA HIS A 339 15.32 -20.10 -12.54
C HIS A 339 14.27 -20.70 -11.58
N TRP A 340 13.86 -19.97 -10.55
CA TRP A 340 12.82 -20.38 -9.60
C TRP A 340 11.41 -20.24 -10.16
N VAL A 341 11.20 -19.37 -11.15
CA VAL A 341 9.88 -19.07 -11.70
C VAL A 341 9.81 -19.61 -13.12
N LYS A 342 8.75 -20.38 -13.41
CA LYS A 342 8.52 -20.90 -14.77
C LYS A 342 8.44 -19.74 -15.76
N GLN A 343 9.00 -19.94 -16.96
CA GLN A 343 9.05 -18.92 -18.00
C GLN A 343 7.66 -18.34 -18.33
N ASP A 344 6.65 -19.20 -18.47
CA ASP A 344 5.26 -18.77 -18.72
C ASP A 344 4.71 -17.88 -17.59
N SER A 345 5.04 -18.20 -16.33
CA SER A 345 4.66 -17.39 -15.18
C SER A 345 5.37 -16.04 -15.16
N ASN A 346 6.64 -15.96 -15.58
CA ASN A 346 7.34 -14.68 -15.73
C ASN A 346 6.66 -13.80 -16.78
N LEU A 347 6.26 -14.37 -17.92
CA LEU A 347 5.57 -13.61 -18.97
C LEU A 347 4.23 -13.07 -18.50
N GLU A 348 3.43 -13.88 -17.81
CA GLU A 348 2.16 -13.44 -17.22
C GLU A 348 2.38 -12.33 -16.17
N ASP A 349 3.35 -12.52 -15.27
CA ASP A 349 3.71 -11.55 -14.24
C ASP A 349 4.14 -10.21 -14.84
N TRP A 350 4.93 -10.25 -15.92
CA TRP A 350 5.32 -9.06 -16.66
C TRP A 350 4.10 -8.36 -17.23
N GLN A 351 3.25 -9.07 -17.99
CA GLN A 351 2.03 -8.50 -18.59
C GLN A 351 1.09 -7.88 -17.54
N ILE A 352 0.93 -8.51 -16.37
CA ILE A 352 0.14 -7.95 -15.26
C ILE A 352 0.73 -6.62 -14.80
N ARG A 353 2.05 -6.51 -14.67
CA ARG A 353 2.75 -5.29 -14.25
C ARG A 353 2.67 -4.19 -15.32
N GLU A 354 2.86 -4.52 -16.60
CA GLU A 354 2.71 -3.55 -17.70
C GLU A 354 1.29 -2.96 -17.73
N ASN A 355 0.27 -3.83 -17.67
CA ASN A 355 -1.12 -3.39 -17.62
C ASN A 355 -1.41 -2.53 -16.37
N LYS A 356 -0.80 -2.86 -15.22
CA LYS A 356 -0.95 -2.09 -13.99
C LYS A 356 -0.32 -0.71 -14.08
N TRP A 357 0.93 -0.61 -14.51
CA TRP A 357 1.69 0.65 -14.52
C TRP A 357 1.37 1.52 -15.72
N TRP A 358 1.29 0.92 -16.90
CA TRP A 358 1.26 1.62 -18.19
C TRP A 358 -0.10 1.56 -18.87
N GLY A 359 -1.01 0.70 -18.38
CA GLY A 359 -2.36 0.56 -18.93
C GLY A 359 -2.44 -0.27 -20.22
N GLY A 360 -1.33 -0.91 -20.61
CA GLY A 360 -1.21 -1.77 -21.77
C GLY A 360 0.19 -2.38 -21.86
N LEU A 361 0.39 -3.28 -22.81
CA LEU A 361 1.68 -3.91 -23.05
C LEU A 361 2.64 -2.94 -23.76
N LEU A 362 3.94 -3.05 -23.48
CA LEU A 362 4.96 -2.31 -24.23
C LEU A 362 5.37 -3.03 -25.51
N GLU A 363 5.85 -2.24 -26.45
CA GLU A 363 6.63 -2.76 -27.57
C GLU A 363 7.95 -3.37 -27.06
N PRO A 364 8.41 -4.51 -27.62
CA PRO A 364 9.61 -5.20 -27.16
C PRO A 364 10.84 -4.30 -27.02
N ALA A 365 11.12 -3.44 -28.02
CA ALA A 365 12.25 -2.53 -27.98
C ALA A 365 12.19 -1.51 -26.83
N ILE A 366 10.99 -1.06 -26.46
CA ILE A 366 10.81 -0.13 -25.34
C ILE A 366 10.96 -0.88 -24.02
N LYS A 367 10.40 -2.08 -23.93
CA LYS A 367 10.59 -2.96 -22.77
C LYS A 367 12.06 -3.22 -22.51
N ASP A 368 12.81 -3.68 -23.52
CA ASP A 368 14.23 -4.00 -23.39
C ASP A 368 15.03 -2.77 -22.93
N LYS A 369 14.75 -1.61 -23.53
CA LYS A 369 15.35 -0.34 -23.11
C LYS A 369 15.07 -0.01 -21.64
N VAL A 370 13.83 -0.19 -21.16
CA VAL A 370 13.48 0.11 -19.76
C VAL A 370 14.18 -0.87 -18.81
N VAL A 371 14.27 -2.16 -19.17
CA VAL A 371 14.96 -3.18 -18.37
C VAL A 371 16.45 -2.88 -18.30
N ASP A 372 17.08 -2.55 -19.43
CA ASP A 372 18.50 -2.17 -19.48
C ASP A 372 18.78 -0.94 -18.61
N GLN A 373 17.96 0.11 -18.73
CA GLN A 373 18.06 1.31 -17.91
C GLN A 373 17.91 1.02 -16.41
N PHE A 374 16.98 0.13 -16.04
CA PHE A 374 16.81 -0.32 -14.67
C PHE A 374 18.07 -1.04 -14.16
N LEU A 375 18.61 -2.00 -14.93
CA LEU A 375 19.81 -2.75 -14.55
C LEU A 375 21.04 -1.85 -14.44
N THR A 376 21.23 -0.93 -15.38
CA THR A 376 22.27 0.11 -15.29
C THR A 376 22.14 0.90 -13.98
N THR A 377 20.91 1.25 -13.59
CA THR A 377 20.69 1.96 -12.32
C THR A 377 21.10 1.12 -11.12
N VAL A 378 20.73 -0.17 -11.09
CA VAL A 378 21.09 -1.08 -10.00
C VAL A 378 22.62 -1.22 -9.86
N ARG A 379 23.33 -1.42 -10.96
CA ARG A 379 24.80 -1.60 -11.00
C ARG A 379 25.58 -0.40 -10.45
N HIS A 380 25.06 0.80 -10.74
CA HIS A 380 25.69 2.06 -10.35
C HIS A 380 25.12 2.68 -9.07
N ALA A 381 24.22 1.99 -8.37
CA ALA A 381 23.67 2.49 -7.12
C ALA A 381 24.69 2.41 -5.97
N ASP A 382 24.63 3.38 -5.05
CA ASP A 382 25.49 3.40 -3.84
C ASP A 382 24.78 2.73 -2.67
N VAL A 383 23.45 2.88 -2.61
CA VAL A 383 22.60 2.25 -1.61
C VAL A 383 21.50 1.47 -2.32
N ILE A 384 21.42 0.16 -2.06
CA ILE A 384 20.48 -0.77 -2.71
C ILE A 384 19.55 -1.35 -1.65
N GLY A 385 18.29 -0.92 -1.67
CA GLY A 385 17.22 -1.48 -0.86
C GLY A 385 16.75 -2.81 -1.43
N ILE A 386 16.76 -3.90 -0.65
CA ILE A 386 16.38 -5.25 -1.07
C ILE A 386 15.27 -5.84 -0.18
N PRO A 387 14.50 -6.85 -0.64
CA PRO A 387 13.57 -7.56 0.23
C PRO A 387 14.32 -8.19 1.40
N SER A 388 13.90 -7.96 2.65
CA SER A 388 14.54 -8.58 3.83
C SER A 388 13.98 -9.96 4.14
N MET A 389 14.68 -10.73 4.97
CA MET A 389 14.20 -12.01 5.51
C MET A 389 12.84 -11.90 6.21
N TYR A 390 12.54 -10.76 6.86
CA TYR A 390 11.22 -10.50 7.45
C TYR A 390 10.08 -10.62 6.45
N ARG A 391 10.29 -10.16 5.21
CA ARG A 391 9.31 -10.30 4.13
C ARG A 391 9.05 -11.76 3.81
N PHE A 392 10.12 -12.56 3.69
CA PHE A 392 10.00 -13.98 3.39
C PHE A 392 9.28 -14.74 4.52
N PHE A 393 9.64 -14.48 5.79
CA PHE A 393 8.97 -15.12 6.93
C PHE A 393 7.47 -14.84 6.94
N ARG A 394 7.09 -13.59 6.71
CA ARG A 394 5.68 -13.19 6.65
C ARG A 394 4.93 -13.89 5.52
N ASP A 395 5.52 -13.91 4.32
CA ASP A 395 4.87 -14.43 3.11
C ASP A 395 4.80 -15.97 3.10
N MET A 396 5.63 -16.69 3.88
CA MET A 396 5.56 -18.16 4.02
C MET A 396 4.32 -18.69 4.74
N THR A 397 3.61 -17.85 5.47
CA THR A 397 2.69 -18.31 6.50
C THR A 397 1.34 -18.81 5.97
N TYR A 398 1.22 -18.88 4.65
CA TYR A 398 0.16 -19.60 3.97
C TYR A 398 0.54 -21.08 3.87
N ILE A 399 0.36 -21.81 4.99
CA ILE A 399 0.63 -23.25 5.16
C ILE A 399 0.14 -24.15 3.99
N ASN A 400 -0.85 -23.69 3.22
CA ASN A 400 -1.48 -24.46 2.14
C ASN A 400 -1.27 -23.89 0.72
N SER A 401 -0.47 -22.83 0.53
CA SER A 401 -0.13 -22.33 -0.80
C SER A 401 1.38 -22.34 -1.00
N ASN A 402 1.83 -22.68 -2.19
CA ASN A 402 3.26 -22.57 -2.50
C ASN A 402 3.65 -21.09 -2.39
N PHE A 403 4.81 -20.81 -1.81
CA PHE A 403 5.35 -19.45 -1.76
C PHE A 403 5.36 -18.79 -3.14
N LEU A 404 5.65 -19.59 -4.19
CA LEU A 404 5.63 -19.15 -5.58
C LEU A 404 4.23 -18.95 -6.18
N ASP A 405 3.13 -19.19 -5.48
CA ASP A 405 1.79 -18.92 -6.01
C ASP A 405 1.48 -17.41 -5.99
N SER A 406 2.13 -16.66 -5.09
CA SER A 406 1.98 -15.21 -4.94
C SER A 406 2.90 -14.43 -5.89
N LEU A 407 2.32 -13.52 -6.69
CA LEU A 407 3.04 -12.58 -7.56
C LEU A 407 4.11 -11.79 -6.81
N ASP A 408 3.80 -11.33 -5.59
CA ASP A 408 4.72 -10.52 -4.79
C ASP A 408 5.92 -11.37 -4.30
N SER A 409 5.65 -12.61 -3.91
CA SER A 409 6.64 -13.52 -3.34
C SER A 409 7.60 -14.01 -4.44
N ARG A 410 7.06 -14.35 -5.63
CA ARG A 410 7.87 -14.59 -6.82
C ARG A 410 8.74 -13.38 -7.17
N GLY A 411 8.16 -12.19 -7.22
CA GLY A 411 8.90 -10.97 -7.55
C GLY A 411 10.06 -10.69 -6.59
N SER A 412 9.85 -10.89 -5.28
CA SER A 412 10.91 -10.72 -4.27
C SER A 412 12.08 -11.69 -4.51
N LEU A 413 11.79 -12.95 -4.85
CA LEU A 413 12.81 -13.96 -5.13
C LEU A 413 13.58 -13.66 -6.42
N VAL A 414 12.88 -13.24 -7.48
CA VAL A 414 13.50 -12.83 -8.76
C VAL A 414 14.49 -11.68 -8.55
N ILE A 415 14.17 -10.72 -7.69
CA ILE A 415 15.10 -9.63 -7.34
C ILE A 415 16.37 -10.17 -6.67
N LEU A 416 16.24 -11.05 -5.68
CA LEU A 416 17.39 -11.62 -4.99
C LEU A 416 18.26 -12.45 -5.95
N ASP A 417 17.64 -13.32 -6.75
CA ASP A 417 18.35 -14.14 -7.74
C ASP A 417 19.10 -13.26 -8.76
N ARG A 418 18.46 -12.18 -9.22
CA ARG A 418 19.12 -11.23 -10.13
C ARG A 418 20.30 -10.54 -9.46
N LEU A 419 20.16 -10.07 -8.22
CA LEU A 419 21.26 -9.43 -7.50
C LEU A 419 22.43 -10.40 -7.28
N ALA A 420 22.13 -11.65 -6.91
CA ALA A 420 23.14 -12.69 -6.74
C ALA A 420 23.97 -12.91 -8.02
N LYS A 421 23.28 -12.90 -9.18
CA LYS A 421 23.92 -12.94 -10.50
C LYS A 421 24.81 -11.73 -10.74
N GLU A 422 24.28 -10.52 -10.61
CA GLU A 422 25.04 -9.26 -10.84
C GLU A 422 26.27 -9.16 -9.91
N LEU A 423 26.17 -9.65 -8.67
CA LEU A 423 27.29 -9.75 -7.74
C LEU A 423 28.33 -10.76 -8.20
N SER A 424 27.92 -11.96 -8.62
CA SER A 424 28.84 -12.98 -9.12
C SER A 424 29.58 -12.55 -10.38
N GLU A 425 28.98 -11.67 -11.17
CA GLU A 425 29.54 -11.09 -12.39
C GLU A 425 30.34 -9.79 -12.12
N GLY A 426 30.48 -9.38 -10.85
CA GLY A 426 31.20 -8.18 -10.45
C GLY A 426 30.59 -6.87 -10.98
N GLN A 427 29.29 -6.86 -11.29
CA GLN A 427 28.60 -5.72 -11.89
C GLN A 427 28.07 -4.74 -10.84
N ILE A 428 27.91 -5.17 -9.60
CA ILE A 428 27.57 -4.27 -8.48
C ILE A 428 28.86 -3.61 -7.96
N SER A 429 28.78 -2.31 -7.71
CA SER A 429 29.91 -1.53 -7.18
C SER A 429 30.41 -2.09 -5.85
N GLN A 430 31.73 -2.22 -5.67
CA GLN A 430 32.34 -2.80 -4.45
C GLN A 430 32.00 -2.03 -3.16
N GLY A 431 31.70 -0.73 -3.26
CA GLY A 431 31.28 0.10 -2.12
C GLY A 431 29.78 0.17 -1.90
N ALA A 432 28.98 -0.62 -2.61
CA ALA A 432 27.52 -0.57 -2.46
C ALA A 432 27.10 -0.99 -1.06
N VAL A 433 26.13 -0.29 -0.50
CA VAL A 433 25.52 -0.58 0.79
C VAL A 433 24.14 -1.18 0.57
N PHE A 434 23.85 -2.29 1.25
CA PHE A 434 22.54 -2.94 1.16
C PHE A 434 21.67 -2.54 2.34
N VAL A 435 20.43 -2.15 2.06
CA VAL A 435 19.44 -1.79 3.07
C VAL A 435 18.14 -2.56 2.82
N GLU A 436 17.20 -2.53 3.75
CA GLU A 436 15.87 -3.08 3.47
C GLU A 436 15.07 -2.17 2.50
N HIS A 437 14.37 -2.72 1.51
CA HIS A 437 13.71 -1.94 0.44
C HIS A 437 12.56 -1.02 0.89
N ARG A 438 12.05 -1.17 2.12
CA ARG A 438 11.09 -0.26 2.77
C ARG A 438 11.78 0.74 3.70
N CYS A 439 13.10 0.88 3.62
CA CYS A 439 13.86 1.93 4.32
C CYS A 439 13.27 3.34 4.10
N ASN A 440 12.61 3.59 2.96
CA ASN A 440 11.98 4.87 2.68
C ASN A 440 10.96 5.30 3.74
N GLN A 441 10.29 4.35 4.40
CA GLN A 441 9.28 4.65 5.41
C GLN A 441 9.86 5.25 6.68
N VAL A 442 11.11 4.89 7.00
CA VAL A 442 11.80 5.31 8.21
C VAL A 442 12.86 6.38 7.93
N LEU A 443 13.35 6.47 6.69
CA LEU A 443 14.34 7.47 6.26
C LEU A 443 13.71 8.77 5.74
N PHE A 444 12.46 8.75 5.27
CA PHE A 444 11.86 9.89 4.58
C PHE A 444 10.50 10.30 5.16
N ASP A 445 10.38 10.22 6.48
CA ASP A 445 9.32 10.90 7.20
C ASP A 445 9.45 12.44 7.08
N GLN A 446 8.46 13.18 7.58
CA GLN A 446 8.43 14.64 7.43
C GLN A 446 9.59 15.35 8.14
N THR A 447 10.05 14.81 9.28
CA THR A 447 11.15 15.38 10.06
C THR A 447 12.47 15.19 9.33
N THR A 448 12.74 13.98 8.87
CA THR A 448 14.00 13.58 8.25
C THR A 448 14.15 14.21 6.88
N ILE A 449 13.07 14.26 6.08
CA ILE A 449 13.11 14.93 4.79
C ILE A 449 13.33 16.44 4.93
N ALA A 450 12.74 17.08 5.95
CA ALA A 450 12.96 18.50 6.20
C ALA A 450 14.44 18.80 6.53
N ARG A 451 15.11 17.91 7.26
CA ARG A 451 16.56 18.04 7.56
C ARG A 451 17.42 17.92 6.29
N LEU A 452 17.12 16.95 5.41
CA LEU A 452 17.84 16.81 4.13
C LEU A 452 17.60 18.01 3.21
N ILE A 453 16.36 18.50 3.15
CA ILE A 453 16.00 19.70 2.38
C ILE A 453 16.73 20.94 2.89
N ALA A 454 16.84 21.12 4.21
CA ALA A 454 17.46 22.30 4.81
C ALA A 454 18.94 22.48 4.44
N VAL A 455 19.66 21.40 4.11
CA VAL A 455 21.07 21.45 3.69
C VAL A 455 21.26 21.44 2.17
N SER A 456 20.17 21.33 1.41
CA SER A 456 20.21 21.22 -0.05
C SER A 456 19.94 22.58 -0.70
N PRO A 457 20.85 23.20 -1.46
CA PRO A 457 20.58 24.47 -2.16
C PRO A 457 19.46 24.38 -3.21
N LYS A 458 19.14 23.17 -3.67
CA LYS A 458 18.10 22.89 -4.65
C LYS A 458 17.47 21.55 -4.37
N VAL A 459 16.14 21.48 -4.54
CA VAL A 459 15.38 20.24 -4.42
C VAL A 459 14.61 20.01 -5.72
N ILE A 460 14.75 18.82 -6.29
CA ILE A 460 13.96 18.37 -7.44
C ILE A 460 13.07 17.21 -6.99
N VAL A 461 11.78 17.28 -7.25
CA VAL A 461 10.84 16.18 -6.97
C VAL A 461 10.30 15.63 -8.27
N ILE A 462 10.46 14.33 -8.49
CA ILE A 462 9.92 13.61 -9.64
C ILE A 462 8.78 12.74 -9.14
N SER A 463 7.54 13.17 -9.37
CA SER A 463 6.36 12.46 -8.86
C SER A 463 5.12 12.73 -9.71
N ARG A 464 4.03 12.02 -9.42
CA ARG A 464 2.71 12.28 -10.03
C ARG A 464 1.99 13.50 -9.45
N HIS A 465 2.48 14.06 -8.34
CA HIS A 465 1.86 15.18 -7.66
C HIS A 465 2.22 16.48 -8.34
N ASP A 466 1.30 17.44 -8.29
CA ASP A 466 1.54 18.78 -8.80
C ASP A 466 2.43 19.57 -7.84
N GLU A 467 3.07 20.60 -8.39
CA GLU A 467 4.01 21.45 -7.66
C GLU A 467 3.37 22.16 -6.46
N SER A 468 2.10 22.57 -6.56
CA SER A 468 1.44 23.30 -5.48
C SER A 468 1.27 22.43 -4.23
N SER A 469 0.85 21.16 -4.42
CA SER A 469 0.73 20.17 -3.36
C SER A 469 2.07 19.88 -2.69
N LEU A 470 3.15 19.79 -3.46
CA LEU A 470 4.49 19.51 -2.92
C LEU A 470 5.11 20.73 -2.23
N ARG A 471 4.96 21.94 -2.79
CA ARG A 471 5.43 23.19 -2.18
C ARG A 471 4.81 23.43 -0.81
N ALA A 472 3.51 23.13 -0.66
CA ALA A 472 2.81 23.29 0.61
C ALA A 472 3.44 22.47 1.75
N VAL A 473 4.03 21.31 1.42
CA VAL A 473 4.59 20.38 2.41
C VAL A 473 6.10 20.56 2.58
N LEU A 474 6.84 20.66 1.48
CA LEU A 474 8.31 20.68 1.49
C LEU A 474 8.90 22.08 1.78
N LYS A 475 8.15 23.15 1.48
CA LYS A 475 8.49 24.55 1.85
C LYS A 475 9.93 24.99 1.49
N HIS A 476 10.46 24.52 0.36
CA HIS A 476 11.78 24.91 -0.13
C HIS A 476 11.67 26.00 -1.21
N GLU A 477 12.47 27.06 -1.11
CA GLU A 477 12.43 28.19 -2.05
C GLU A 477 12.77 27.74 -3.47
N ASN A 478 13.89 27.02 -3.61
CA ASN A 478 14.38 26.48 -4.87
C ASN A 478 13.88 25.04 -5.12
N LEU A 479 12.56 24.83 -5.00
CA LEU A 479 11.90 23.57 -5.35
C LEU A 479 11.55 23.54 -6.84
N HIS A 480 11.90 22.45 -7.52
CA HIS A 480 11.50 22.17 -8.90
C HIS A 480 10.73 20.84 -8.94
N CYS A 481 9.60 20.80 -9.63
CA CYS A 481 8.78 19.59 -9.73
C CYS A 481 8.70 19.09 -11.16
N LEU A 482 9.18 17.87 -11.41
CA LEU A 482 8.97 17.15 -12.66
C LEU A 482 7.74 16.25 -12.49
N THR A 483 6.56 16.80 -12.83
CA THR A 483 5.31 16.06 -12.74
C THR A 483 5.21 15.01 -13.85
N ILE A 484 5.23 13.75 -13.46
CA ILE A 484 5.13 12.60 -14.37
C ILE A 484 3.69 12.04 -14.39
N PRO A 485 3.33 11.25 -15.41
CA PRO A 485 2.03 10.60 -15.46
C PRO A 485 1.89 9.55 -14.34
N GLY A 486 0.76 9.54 -13.64
CA GLY A 486 0.42 8.46 -12.71
C GLY A 486 0.08 7.15 -13.43
N GLU A 487 -0.01 6.06 -12.67
CA GLU A 487 -0.37 4.73 -13.19
C GLU A 487 -1.68 4.77 -14.02
N ARG A 488 -1.73 3.99 -15.11
CA ARG A 488 -2.92 3.75 -15.98
C ARG A 488 -3.38 4.89 -16.90
N LYS A 489 -2.55 5.89 -17.20
CA LYS A 489 -2.84 6.85 -18.29
C LYS A 489 -2.34 6.30 -19.63
N LYS A 490 -3.20 5.56 -20.36
CA LYS A 490 -2.86 4.87 -21.62
C LYS A 490 -2.12 5.71 -22.68
N ASN A 491 -2.37 7.01 -22.75
CA ASN A 491 -1.78 7.90 -23.77
C ASN A 491 -0.57 8.71 -23.27
N MET A 492 -0.14 8.47 -22.03
CA MET A 492 0.99 9.17 -21.40
C MET A 492 1.77 8.17 -20.54
N SER A 493 2.09 7.01 -21.11
CA SER A 493 2.86 6.01 -20.38
C SER A 493 4.32 6.47 -20.27
N LEU A 494 4.86 6.48 -19.05
CA LEU A 494 6.18 7.07 -18.73
C LEU A 494 7.32 6.56 -19.64
N PRO A 495 7.45 5.26 -19.98
CA PRO A 495 8.47 4.77 -20.90
C PRO A 495 8.58 5.51 -22.24
N TYR A 496 7.45 5.94 -22.83
CA TYR A 496 7.42 6.62 -24.13
C TYR A 496 7.88 8.08 -24.06
N HIS A 497 7.80 8.70 -22.88
CA HIS A 497 8.11 10.10 -22.67
C HIS A 497 9.34 10.31 -21.77
N LEU A 498 10.01 9.23 -21.38
CA LEU A 498 11.08 9.25 -20.40
C LEU A 498 12.23 10.20 -20.80
N ASN A 499 12.61 10.21 -22.07
CA ASN A 499 13.68 11.07 -22.58
C ASN A 499 13.42 12.57 -22.33
N GLY A 500 12.20 13.06 -22.57
CA GLY A 500 11.88 14.48 -22.33
C GLY A 500 11.99 14.86 -20.85
N TYR A 501 11.65 13.95 -19.95
CA TYR A 501 11.86 14.15 -18.51
C TYR A 501 13.35 14.07 -18.12
N ILE A 502 14.13 13.21 -18.77
CA ILE A 502 15.58 13.10 -18.57
C ILE A 502 16.28 14.39 -18.99
N ASP A 503 15.96 14.94 -20.17
CA ASP A 503 16.56 16.18 -20.66
C ASP A 503 16.29 17.34 -19.69
N SER A 504 15.03 17.43 -19.21
CA SER A 504 14.65 18.42 -18.20
C SER A 504 15.35 18.22 -16.86
N LEU A 505 15.60 16.97 -16.45
CA LEU A 505 16.31 16.64 -15.22
C LEU A 505 17.79 16.99 -15.33
N GLN A 506 18.45 16.64 -16.44
CA GLN A 506 19.87 16.92 -16.68
C GLN A 506 20.17 18.40 -16.69
N ALA A 507 19.27 19.23 -17.24
CA ALA A 507 19.42 20.68 -17.22
C ALA A 507 19.33 21.30 -15.81
N GLN A 508 18.84 20.57 -14.82
CA GLN A 508 18.49 21.10 -13.51
C GLN A 508 19.26 20.45 -12.35
N ALA A 509 19.66 19.19 -12.48
CA ALA A 509 20.41 18.45 -11.48
C ALA A 509 21.91 18.83 -11.51
N GLY A 510 22.52 18.89 -10.34
CA GLY A 510 23.93 19.25 -10.18
C GLY A 510 24.46 18.88 -8.78
N PRO A 511 25.76 19.09 -8.51
CA PRO A 511 26.34 18.94 -7.17
C PRO A 511 25.52 19.66 -6.09
N GLY A 512 25.28 18.98 -4.96
CA GLY A 512 24.47 19.48 -3.83
C GLY A 512 22.95 19.47 -4.08
N THR A 513 22.47 19.13 -5.27
CA THR A 513 21.02 19.00 -5.52
C THR A 513 20.48 17.72 -4.89
N LEU A 514 19.37 17.84 -4.15
CA LEU A 514 18.60 16.69 -3.67
C LEU A 514 17.50 16.34 -4.67
N VAL A 515 17.53 15.14 -5.23
CA VAL A 515 16.51 14.62 -6.15
C VAL A 515 15.67 13.54 -5.46
N LEU A 516 14.38 13.81 -5.29
CA LEU A 516 13.41 12.91 -4.65
C LEU A 516 12.57 12.21 -5.73
N VAL A 517 12.73 10.89 -5.86
CA VAL A 517 12.08 10.10 -6.92
C VAL A 517 10.92 9.27 -6.36
N ALA A 518 9.71 9.54 -6.86
CA ALA A 518 8.46 8.84 -6.55
C ALA A 518 7.74 8.44 -7.85
N ALA A 519 8.41 7.61 -8.65
CA ALA A 519 8.06 7.39 -10.05
C ALA A 519 7.93 5.91 -10.48
N GLY A 520 7.82 4.99 -9.52
CA GLY A 520 7.66 3.56 -9.80
C GLY A 520 8.84 2.96 -10.58
N TYR A 521 8.58 1.90 -11.34
CA TYR A 521 9.61 1.11 -12.03
C TYR A 521 10.39 1.91 -13.09
N ALA A 522 9.70 2.51 -14.06
CA ALA A 522 10.36 3.26 -15.13
C ALA A 522 11.09 4.52 -14.60
N GLY A 523 10.67 5.03 -13.44
CA GLY A 523 11.31 6.17 -12.79
C GLY A 523 12.66 5.88 -12.13
N LYS A 524 13.05 4.61 -11.96
CA LYS A 524 14.33 4.25 -11.31
C LYS A 524 15.52 4.84 -12.06
N TYR A 525 15.44 4.92 -13.39
CA TYR A 525 16.52 5.48 -14.21
C TYR A 525 16.82 6.95 -13.91
N PHE A 526 15.86 7.72 -13.38
CA PHE A 526 16.12 9.08 -12.92
C PHE A 526 17.16 9.15 -11.80
N LEU A 527 17.29 8.09 -10.98
CA LEU A 527 18.31 8.02 -9.92
C LEU A 527 19.71 8.02 -10.55
N HIS A 528 19.93 7.15 -11.53
CA HIS A 528 21.21 7.07 -12.24
C HIS A 528 21.52 8.38 -12.97
N VAL A 529 20.56 8.90 -13.75
CA VAL A 529 20.73 10.17 -14.46
C VAL A 529 21.10 11.30 -13.49
N SER A 530 20.38 11.44 -12.38
CA SER A 530 20.66 12.46 -11.37
C SER A 530 22.06 12.32 -10.78
N LYS A 531 22.45 11.09 -10.40
CA LYS A 531 23.78 10.79 -9.86
C LYS A 531 24.88 11.17 -10.86
N THR A 532 24.71 10.88 -12.16
CA THR A 532 25.69 11.25 -13.19
C THR A 532 25.86 12.76 -13.35
N GLN A 533 24.87 13.57 -12.93
CA GLN A 533 24.98 15.03 -12.88
C GLN A 533 25.60 15.55 -11.57
N GLY A 534 26.05 14.68 -10.67
CA GLY A 534 26.62 15.07 -9.38
C GLY A 534 25.61 15.19 -8.23
N ALA A 535 24.33 14.93 -8.48
CA ALA A 535 23.27 15.09 -7.48
C ALA A 535 23.18 13.90 -6.51
N VAL A 536 22.51 14.13 -5.37
CA VAL A 536 22.09 13.08 -4.43
C VAL A 536 20.65 12.70 -4.76
N ALA A 537 20.43 11.46 -5.21
CA ALA A 537 19.15 11.00 -5.71
C ALA A 537 18.60 9.83 -4.88
N VAL A 538 17.40 9.98 -4.33
CA VAL A 538 16.82 8.97 -3.44
C VAL A 538 15.42 8.55 -3.88
N ASP A 539 15.17 7.24 -3.87
CA ASP A 539 13.85 6.68 -4.12
C ASP A 539 12.98 6.76 -2.85
N VAL A 540 12.10 7.76 -2.81
CA VAL A 540 11.17 7.98 -1.69
C VAL A 540 9.86 7.20 -1.87
N GLY A 541 9.56 6.78 -3.10
CA GLY A 541 8.40 5.96 -3.43
C GLY A 541 7.08 6.52 -2.91
N ALA A 542 6.35 5.70 -2.16
CA ALA A 542 5.04 6.07 -1.62
C ALA A 542 5.09 7.20 -0.58
N MET A 543 6.26 7.58 -0.04
CA MET A 543 6.35 8.68 0.93
C MET A 543 5.89 10.01 0.35
N ALA A 544 6.05 10.22 -0.96
CA ALA A 544 5.50 11.39 -1.63
C ALA A 544 3.96 11.47 -1.52
N ASP A 545 3.26 10.34 -1.53
CA ASP A 545 1.81 10.31 -1.29
C ASP A 545 1.50 10.70 0.17
N TYR A 546 2.26 10.18 1.14
CA TYR A 546 2.05 10.48 2.56
C TYR A 546 2.25 11.95 2.90
N TRP A 547 3.29 12.57 2.34
CA TRP A 547 3.58 13.99 2.52
C TRP A 547 2.39 14.87 2.13
N VAL A 548 1.72 14.55 1.02
CA VAL A 548 0.53 15.28 0.54
C VAL A 548 -0.79 14.77 1.16
N GLY A 549 -0.72 13.97 2.23
CA GLY A 549 -1.88 13.48 2.97
C GLY A 549 -2.63 12.31 2.32
N GLN A 550 -2.04 11.65 1.31
CA GLN A 550 -2.60 10.46 0.68
C GLN A 550 -2.04 9.17 1.30
N LYS A 551 -2.88 8.42 2.01
CA LYS A 551 -2.51 7.09 2.55
C LYS A 551 -2.67 6.00 1.48
N THR A 552 -1.60 5.67 0.76
CA THR A 552 -1.64 4.69 -0.35
C THR A 552 -1.10 3.30 -0.01
N ARG A 553 -0.46 3.11 1.16
CA ARG A 553 -0.01 1.80 1.68
C ARG A 553 -0.68 1.48 3.02
N GLN A 554 -0.66 0.21 3.42
CA GLN A 554 -1.26 -0.21 4.68
C GLN A 554 -0.34 0.16 5.86
N ILE A 555 -0.86 0.48 7.04
CA ILE A 555 0.01 0.72 8.22
C ILE A 555 0.82 -0.50 8.61
N LEU A 556 0.34 -1.72 8.34
CA LEU A 556 1.13 -2.94 8.51
C LEU A 556 2.43 -2.87 7.72
N ASP A 557 2.41 -2.15 6.61
CA ASP A 557 3.58 -1.90 5.81
C ASP A 557 4.47 -0.80 6.39
N ILE A 558 3.95 0.17 7.14
CA ILE A 558 4.70 1.31 7.71
C ILE A 558 5.22 0.92 9.10
N VAL A 559 6.54 0.98 9.29
CA VAL A 559 7.09 1.11 10.66
C VAL A 559 7.14 2.62 10.90
N MET A 560 6.44 3.09 11.93
CA MET A 560 6.41 4.51 12.32
C MET A 560 7.60 4.79 13.22
#